data_AF-A0A7X7APW6-F1
#
_entry.id   AF-A0A7X7APW6-F1
#
_cell.length_a   1.000
_cell.length_b   1.000
_cell.length_c   1.000
_cell.angle_alpha   90.00
_cell.angle_beta   90.00
_cell.angle_gamma   90.00
#
_symmetry.space_group_name_H-M   'P 1'
#
loop_
_entity.id
_entity.type
_entity.pdbx_description
1 polymer ?
#
loop_
_entity_poly.entity_id
_entity_poly.type
_entity_poly.pdbx_seq_one_letter_code
_entity_poly.pdbx_strand_id
1 'polypeptide(L)' 'VYGHGVGMSQWGARALAEEGKKAEEIIRYFFQGVQIEKRWR' A
#
# COMPACT_ATOMS: atom_id res chain seq x y z
N VAL A 1 0.68 -16.72 -3.05
CA VAL A 1 0.76 -15.75 -1.93
C VAL A 1 1.07 -16.54 -0.68
N TYR A 2 2.21 -16.30 -0.04
CA TYR A 2 2.47 -16.80 1.31
C TYR A 2 2.02 -15.68 2.27
N GLY A 3 0.98 -15.93 3.07
CA GLY A 3 0.43 -14.94 3.99
C GLY A 3 -1.05 -15.16 4.28
N HIS A 4 -1.51 -14.66 5.42
CA HIS A 4 -2.87 -14.85 5.94
C HIS A 4 -3.98 -14.12 5.16
N GLY A 5 -3.65 -13.45 4.05
CA GLY A 5 -4.62 -12.85 3.13
C GLY A 5 -5.27 -11.53 3.59
N VAL A 6 -4.77 -10.88 4.65
CA VAL A 6 -5.32 -9.61 5.17
C VAL A 6 -4.31 -8.48 5.01
N GLY A 7 -4.77 -7.30 4.59
CA GLY A 7 -3.97 -6.09 4.42
C GLY A 7 -3.38 -5.97 3.01
N MET A 8 -2.07 -5.69 2.92
CA MET A 8 -1.39 -5.40 1.67
C MET A 8 -0.67 -6.63 1.11
N SER A 9 -0.95 -6.96 -0.15
CA SER A 9 -0.13 -7.91 -0.91
C SER A 9 1.16 -7.23 -1.37
N GLN A 10 2.32 -7.76 -0.96
CA GLN A 10 3.63 -7.23 -1.37
C GLN A 10 3.80 -7.23 -2.89
N TRP A 11 3.39 -8.31 -3.56
CA TRP A 11 3.44 -8.42 -5.01
C TRP A 11 2.46 -7.46 -5.70
N GLY A 12 1.29 -7.26 -5.11
CA GLY A 12 0.33 -6.27 -5.62
C GLY A 12 0.84 -4.83 -5.46
N ALA A 13 1.48 -4.51 -4.34
CA ALA A 13 2.11 -3.22 -4.11
C ALA A 13 3.27 -2.98 -5.11
N ARG A 14 4.08 -4.00 -5.39
CA ARG A 14 5.14 -3.94 -6.40
C ARG A 14 4.57 -3.66 -7.79
N ALA A 15 3.55 -4.38 -8.22
CA ALA A 15 2.93 -4.17 -9.54
C ALA A 15 2.39 -2.74 -9.69
N LEU A 16 1.69 -2.22 -8.67
CA LEU A 16 1.19 -0.84 -8.68
C LEU A 16 2.33 0.20 -8.71
N ALA A 17 3.46 -0.07 -8.06
CA ALA A 17 4.65 0.78 -8.15
C ALA A 17 5.29 0.73 -9.55
N GLU A 18 5.34 -0.44 -10.18
CA GLU A 18 5.79 -0.62 -11.57
C GLU A 18 4.86 0.10 -12.58
N GLU A 19 3.58 0.26 -12.25
CA GLU A 19 2.62 1.11 -12.98
C GLU A 19 2.77 2.62 -12.68
N GLY A 20 3.70 3.01 -11.80
CA GLY A 20 4.02 4.40 -11.48
C GLY A 20 3.19 5.02 -10.35
N LYS A 21 2.42 4.23 -9.59
CA LYS A 21 1.68 4.74 -8.43
C LYS A 21 2.62 5.10 -7.29
N LYS A 22 2.30 6.17 -6.58
CA LYS A 22 3.04 6.59 -5.38
C LYS A 22 2.68 5.71 -4.18
N ALA A 23 3.57 5.68 -3.20
CA ALA A 23 3.38 4.89 -1.97
C ALA A 23 2.05 5.21 -1.27
N GLU A 24 1.65 6.49 -1.22
CA GLU A 24 0.40 6.92 -0.61
C GLU A 24 -0.83 6.36 -1.34
N GLU A 25 -0.77 6.28 -2.67
CA GLU A 25 -1.84 5.73 -3.51
C GLU A 25 -1.96 4.22 -3.33
N ILE A 26 -0.83 3.52 -3.23
CA ILE A 26 -0.77 2.08 -2.97
C ILE A 26 -1.35 1.79 -1.57
N ILE A 27 -0.99 2.55 -0.55
CA ILE A 27 -1.50 2.38 0.82
C ILE A 27 -3.02 2.58 0.85
N ARG A 28 -3.54 3.64 0.19
CA ARG A 28 -4.99 3.90 0.11
C ARG A 28 -5.75 2.85 -0.69
N TYR A 29 -5.11 2.17 -1.65
CA TYR A 29 -5.72 1.06 -2.38
C TYR A 29 -5.97 -0.15 -1.47
N PHE A 30 -5.01 -0.50 -0.61
CA PHE A 30 -5.13 -1.66 0.30
C PHE A 30 -5.86 -1.36 1.60
N PHE A 31 -5.84 -0.10 2.05
CA PHE A 31 -6.45 0.30 3.31
C PHE A 31 -7.37 1.50 3.07
N GLN A 32 -8.66 1.24 2.96
CA GLN A 32 -9.66 2.29 2.72
C GLN A 32 -9.86 3.15 3.97
N GLY A 33 -9.97 4.47 3.79
CA GLY A 33 -10.24 5.41 4.87
C GLY A 33 -9.04 5.73 5.78
N VAL A 34 -7.82 5.29 5.45
CA VAL A 34 -6.63 5.62 6.24
C VAL A 34 -6.10 7.02 5.96
N GLN A 35 -5.55 7.65 6.99
CA GLN A 35 -4.82 8.91 6.90
C GLN A 35 -3.32 8.66 7.03
N ILE A 36 -2.52 9.35 6.22
CA ILE A 36 -1.06 9.25 6.24
C ILE A 36 -0.53 10.49 6.95
N GLU A 37 0.16 10.28 8.06
CA GLU A 37 0.67 11.34 8.92
C GLU A 37 2.19 11.25 9.03
N LYS A 38 2.86 12.40 8.89
CA LYS A 38 4.29 12.51 9.21
C LYS A 38 4.44 12.64 10.72
N ARG A 39 4.82 11.55 11.40
CA ARG A 39 4.96 11.54 12.87
C ARG A 39 6.24 12.18 13.41
N TRP A 40 7.25 12.41 12.58
CA TRP A 40 8.56 12.89 13.03
C TRP A 40 9.15 13.92 12.06
N ARG A 41 9.81 14.96 12.59
CA ARG A 41 10.62 15.92 11.85
C ARG A 41 11.92 16.19 12.58
#